data_AF-A0A9D1KC26-F1
#
_entry.id   AF-A0A9D1KC26-F1
#
_cell.length_a   1.000
_cell.length_b   1.000
_cell.length_c   1.000
_cell.angle_alpha   90.00
_cell.angle_beta   90.00
_cell.angle_gamma   90.00
#
_symmetry.space_group_name_H-M   'P 1'
#
loop_
_entity.id
_entity.type
_entity.pdbx_description
1 polymer ?
#
loop_
_entity_poly.entity_id
_entity_poly.type
_entity_poly.pdbx_seq_one_letter_code
_entity_poly.pdbx_strand_id
1 'polypeptide(L)'
;MKKGIDISKYQAGIDLNNIKNNGYDFVIIRAGYTGWGDGESKAADPSFEEFYSKAKAAGLGVGAYYFTIATSYNEGVDEANWLYNNCLKGKQFDYPIYIDVEDDTGKKYYLRNAGKDATTQGIKGFCETLEKLGYYVGIYASDISGFKEMMNIDELKDYDKWVARYGKKPEYVTEYGMWQTTSSGKVNGYSGNLDLNEAYKDYPSIIKSNGLNGYSKDSSSSNSHQINTDTTSYGTVYTVVEGDTLSGIASRYGTTYQKLAEYNGIADPNKIYPGQQVKIPGSSNKGSSAVYYTVVTGDNLTKIANRYGTTVNQLVSWNNISNPNLIYPGQKLRVK
;
A
#
# COMPACT_ATOMS: atom_id res chain seq x y z
N MET A 1 -14.53 -10.75 12.60
CA MET A 1 -13.77 -9.72 13.32
C MET A 1 -12.59 -10.38 14.01
N LYS A 2 -11.41 -9.78 13.87
CA LYS A 2 -10.15 -10.25 14.47
C LYS A 2 -9.69 -9.25 15.52
N LYS A 3 -9.16 -9.73 16.65
CA LYS A 3 -8.67 -8.86 17.73
C LYS A 3 -7.18 -8.65 17.59
N GLY A 4 -6.70 -7.44 17.82
CA GLY A 4 -5.27 -7.14 17.76
C GLY A 4 -4.85 -6.10 18.77
N ILE A 5 -3.55 -5.93 18.86
CA ILE A 5 -2.92 -4.83 19.58
C ILE A 5 -2.01 -4.06 18.62
N ASP A 6 -1.65 -2.84 18.97
CA ASP A 6 -0.52 -2.16 18.37
C ASP A 6 0.52 -1.82 19.44
N ILE A 7 1.79 -1.90 19.06
CA ILE A 7 2.92 -1.81 20.00
C ILE A 7 4.09 -1.04 19.40
N SER A 8 4.89 -0.47 20.29
CA SER A 8 6.16 0.20 19.98
C SER A 8 7.16 -0.06 21.12
N LYS A 9 8.36 0.54 21.09
CA LYS A 9 9.36 0.42 22.17
C LYS A 9 8.81 0.60 23.59
N TYR A 10 7.69 1.30 23.76
CA TYR A 10 7.05 1.52 25.05
C TYR A 10 6.47 0.24 25.67
N GLN A 11 6.23 -0.80 24.87
CA GLN A 11 5.77 -2.12 25.31
C GLN A 11 6.93 -3.14 25.43
N ALA A 12 8.17 -2.68 25.61
CA ALA A 12 9.32 -3.56 25.84
C ALA A 12 9.03 -4.56 26.98
N GLY A 13 9.40 -5.83 26.76
CA GLY A 13 9.15 -6.93 27.70
C GLY A 13 7.78 -7.61 27.58
N ILE A 14 6.93 -7.22 26.62
CA ILE A 14 5.66 -7.91 26.34
C ILE A 14 5.86 -9.39 25.96
N ASP A 15 5.02 -10.27 26.52
CA ASP A 15 4.95 -11.68 26.17
C ASP A 15 3.89 -11.93 25.09
N LEU A 16 4.32 -11.93 23.83
CA LEU A 16 3.43 -12.11 22.68
C LEU A 16 2.83 -13.52 22.56
N ASN A 17 3.45 -14.55 23.16
CA ASN A 17 2.83 -15.87 23.22
C ASN A 17 1.63 -15.85 24.16
N ASN A 18 1.76 -15.18 25.31
CA ASN A 18 0.64 -15.01 26.23
C ASN A 18 -0.45 -14.14 25.59
N ILE A 19 -0.10 -13.05 24.89
CA ILE A 19 -1.09 -12.26 24.12
C ILE A 19 -1.86 -13.15 23.14
N LYS A 20 -1.16 -14.00 22.36
CA LYS A 20 -1.79 -14.97 21.44
C LYS A 20 -2.74 -15.92 22.18
N ASN A 21 -2.29 -16.49 23.29
CA ASN A 21 -3.07 -17.43 24.10
C ASN A 21 -4.32 -16.78 24.72
N ASN A 22 -4.32 -15.45 24.91
CA ASN A 22 -5.48 -14.69 25.34
C ASN A 22 -6.45 -14.32 24.18
N GLY A 23 -6.28 -14.93 23.00
CA GLY A 23 -7.22 -14.83 21.89
C GLY A 23 -7.03 -13.62 20.98
N TYR A 24 -5.83 -13.03 20.97
CA TYR A 24 -5.46 -12.00 20.01
C TYR A 24 -4.93 -12.62 18.72
N ASP A 25 -5.35 -12.09 17.58
CA ASP A 25 -5.06 -12.62 16.26
C ASP A 25 -3.85 -11.95 15.61
N PHE A 26 -3.62 -10.66 15.88
CA PHE A 26 -2.61 -9.85 15.19
C PHE A 26 -1.95 -8.78 16.06
N VAL A 27 -0.85 -8.25 15.55
CA VAL A 27 -0.16 -7.08 16.08
C VAL A 27 0.27 -6.13 14.96
N ILE A 28 0.05 -4.83 15.14
CA ILE A 28 0.63 -3.77 14.28
C ILE A 28 1.80 -3.14 15.04
N ILE A 29 3.00 -3.18 14.46
CA ILE A 29 4.23 -2.79 15.17
C ILE A 29 4.74 -1.46 14.61
N ARG A 30 5.13 -0.51 15.47
CA ARG A 30 5.84 0.68 14.99
C ARG A 30 7.14 0.25 14.32
N ALA A 31 7.27 0.48 13.03
CA ALA A 31 8.50 0.20 12.29
C ALA A 31 9.49 1.35 12.40
N GLY A 32 8.99 2.58 12.31
CA GLY A 32 9.81 3.76 12.42
C GLY A 32 8.98 5.01 12.57
N TYR A 33 9.66 6.14 12.54
CA TYR A 33 9.07 7.45 12.71
C TYR A 33 9.96 8.52 12.08
N THR A 34 9.36 9.67 11.75
CA THR A 34 10.07 10.92 11.54
C THR A 34 9.79 11.88 12.69
N GLY A 35 10.81 12.58 13.18
CA GLY A 35 10.67 13.73 14.07
C GLY A 35 10.31 13.43 15.53
N TRP A 36 10.23 12.17 15.95
CA TRP A 36 10.01 11.82 17.35
C TRP A 36 11.24 12.13 18.23
N GLY A 37 11.26 13.32 18.84
CA GLY A 37 12.28 13.75 19.81
C GLY A 37 13.13 14.95 19.36
N ASP A 38 13.30 15.15 18.05
CA ASP A 38 14.02 16.31 17.47
C ASP A 38 13.23 17.05 16.39
N GLY A 39 12.12 16.47 15.91
CA GLY A 39 11.26 17.05 14.87
C GLY A 39 11.80 16.95 13.44
N GLU A 40 12.91 16.22 13.17
CA GLU A 40 13.54 16.16 11.85
C GLU A 40 14.11 14.78 11.46
N SER A 41 14.57 13.95 12.42
CA SER A 41 15.27 12.70 12.07
C SER A 41 14.31 11.53 11.79
N LYS A 42 14.70 10.68 10.83
CA LYS A 42 14.07 9.39 10.56
C LYS A 42 14.79 8.30 11.35
N ALA A 43 14.06 7.50 12.10
CA ALA A 43 14.63 6.40 12.86
C ALA A 43 13.71 5.18 12.91
N ALA A 44 14.31 4.01 13.11
CA ALA A 44 13.58 2.78 13.35
C ALA A 44 13.15 2.74 14.82
N ASP A 45 12.01 2.13 15.10
CA ASP A 45 11.70 1.79 16.49
C ASP A 45 12.70 0.73 16.96
N PRO A 46 13.42 0.94 18.08
CA PRO A 46 14.49 0.04 18.52
C PRO A 46 13.98 -1.37 18.88
N SER A 47 12.67 -1.53 19.10
CA SER A 47 12.06 -2.82 19.40
C SER A 47 11.42 -3.50 18.18
N PHE A 48 11.43 -2.87 17.00
CA PHE A 48 10.73 -3.37 15.81
C PHE A 48 11.15 -4.80 15.42
N GLU A 49 12.46 -5.06 15.28
CA GLU A 49 12.96 -6.37 14.84
C GLU A 49 12.69 -7.48 15.86
N GLU A 50 12.80 -7.15 17.16
CA GLU A 50 12.49 -8.07 18.24
C GLU A 50 11.01 -8.44 18.23
N PHE A 51 10.13 -7.43 18.18
CA PHE A 51 8.68 -7.64 18.17
C PHE A 51 8.21 -8.35 16.91
N TYR A 52 8.75 -8.00 15.74
CA TYR A 52 8.43 -8.69 14.49
C TYR A 52 8.76 -10.18 14.63
N SER A 53 9.97 -10.51 15.06
CA SER A 53 10.42 -11.90 15.21
C SER A 53 9.57 -12.68 16.24
N LYS A 54 9.32 -12.07 17.40
CA LYS A 54 8.49 -12.69 18.46
C LYS A 54 7.03 -12.86 18.03
N ALA A 55 6.45 -11.89 17.32
CA ALA A 55 5.09 -11.97 16.83
C ALA A 55 4.92 -13.09 15.79
N LYS A 56 5.84 -13.19 14.83
CA LYS A 56 5.84 -14.28 13.85
C LYS A 56 6.01 -15.65 14.54
N ALA A 57 6.91 -15.75 15.52
CA ALA A 57 7.12 -16.98 16.29
C ALA A 57 5.87 -17.39 17.11
N ALA A 58 5.14 -16.41 17.66
CA ALA A 58 3.88 -16.64 18.37
C ALA A 58 2.69 -16.97 17.44
N GLY A 59 2.86 -16.91 16.12
CA GLY A 59 1.77 -17.13 15.16
C GLY A 59 0.73 -16.00 15.16
N LEU A 60 1.13 -14.77 15.53
CA LEU A 60 0.32 -13.57 15.32
C LEU A 60 0.46 -13.10 13.88
N GLY A 61 -0.63 -12.61 13.29
CA GLY A 61 -0.54 -11.83 12.06
C GLY A 61 0.20 -10.52 12.33
N VAL A 62 1.07 -10.10 11.42
CA VAL A 62 1.92 -8.91 11.65
C VAL A 62 1.65 -7.84 10.60
N GLY A 63 1.37 -6.62 11.06
CA GLY A 63 1.41 -5.39 10.26
C GLY A 63 2.42 -4.42 10.84
N ALA A 64 2.55 -3.25 10.22
CA ALA A 64 3.43 -2.22 10.73
C ALA A 64 2.86 -0.81 10.53
N TYR A 65 3.37 0.15 11.29
CA TYR A 65 3.05 1.56 11.08
C TYR A 65 4.29 2.45 11.12
N TYR A 66 4.18 3.62 10.52
CA TYR A 66 5.22 4.65 10.49
C TYR A 66 4.65 6.01 10.87
N PHE A 67 5.15 6.56 11.98
CA PHE A 67 4.73 7.86 12.48
C PHE A 67 5.29 8.97 11.58
N THR A 68 4.41 9.72 10.91
CA THR A 68 4.79 10.70 9.89
C THR A 68 4.80 12.13 10.42
N ILE A 69 5.64 12.97 9.81
CA ILE A 69 5.47 14.43 9.85
C ILE A 69 5.37 15.03 8.45
N ALA A 70 5.10 14.22 7.42
CA ALA A 70 5.08 14.67 6.03
C ALA A 70 3.95 15.67 5.77
N THR A 71 4.33 16.81 5.20
CA THR A 71 3.45 17.92 4.81
C THR A 71 3.48 18.17 3.29
N SER A 72 4.20 17.33 2.55
CA SER A 72 4.26 17.37 1.10
C SER A 72 4.41 15.97 0.52
N TYR A 73 4.02 15.83 -0.75
CA TYR A 73 4.14 14.56 -1.47
C TYR A 73 5.58 14.00 -1.43
N ASN A 74 6.59 14.84 -1.63
CA ASN A 74 7.99 14.40 -1.63
C ASN A 74 8.46 13.96 -0.24
N GLU A 75 8.02 14.62 0.84
CA GLU A 75 8.32 14.16 2.20
C GLU A 75 7.71 12.78 2.47
N GLY A 76 6.47 12.55 2.02
CA GLY A 76 5.84 11.23 2.12
C GLY A 76 6.59 10.15 1.33
N VAL A 77 7.06 10.47 0.12
CA VAL A 77 7.91 9.58 -0.70
C VAL A 77 9.21 9.24 0.02
N ASP A 78 9.86 10.24 0.63
CA ASP A 78 11.12 10.07 1.35
C ASP A 78 10.95 9.16 2.58
N GLU A 79 9.88 9.37 3.36
CA GLU A 79 9.52 8.52 4.50
C GLU A 79 9.21 7.08 4.10
N ALA A 80 8.41 6.88 3.06
CA ALA A 80 8.07 5.55 2.55
C ALA A 80 9.30 4.78 2.04
N ASN A 81 10.18 5.44 1.28
CA ASN A 81 11.43 4.82 0.82
C ASN A 81 12.36 4.49 1.98
N TRP A 82 12.45 5.36 2.98
CA TRP A 82 13.24 5.10 4.17
C TRP A 82 12.69 3.88 4.93
N LEU A 83 11.37 3.86 5.20
CA LEU A 83 10.71 2.74 5.87
C LEU A 83 10.93 1.42 5.13
N TYR A 84 10.74 1.42 3.80
CA TYR A 84 10.95 0.23 2.98
C TYR A 84 12.37 -0.31 3.12
N ASN A 85 13.38 0.53 2.93
CA ASN A 85 14.78 0.11 2.91
C ASN A 85 15.31 -0.33 4.28
N ASN A 86 14.79 0.26 5.37
CA ASN A 86 15.32 0.02 6.71
C ASN A 86 14.50 -1.01 7.50
N CYS A 87 13.21 -1.17 7.21
CA CYS A 87 12.32 -1.98 8.05
C CYS A 87 11.60 -3.08 7.26
N LEU A 88 11.07 -2.78 6.07
CA LEU A 88 10.13 -3.70 5.39
C LEU A 88 10.81 -4.70 4.45
N LYS A 89 11.82 -4.27 3.69
CA LYS A 89 12.43 -5.08 2.63
C LYS A 89 12.92 -6.44 3.15
N GLY A 90 12.47 -7.51 2.49
CA GLY A 90 12.82 -8.88 2.86
C GLY A 90 11.96 -9.50 3.97
N LYS A 91 10.94 -8.79 4.46
CA LYS A 91 9.99 -9.29 5.46
C LYS A 91 8.61 -9.53 4.84
N GLN A 92 7.75 -10.22 5.59
CA GLN A 92 6.39 -10.57 5.19
C GLN A 92 5.37 -10.10 6.23
N PHE A 93 4.39 -9.31 5.79
CA PHE A 93 3.38 -8.72 6.67
C PHE A 93 1.98 -9.20 6.29
N ASP A 94 1.29 -9.83 7.25
CA ASP A 94 -0.07 -10.34 7.10
C ASP A 94 -1.14 -9.24 7.18
N TYR A 95 -0.78 -8.06 7.69
CA TYR A 95 -1.64 -6.88 7.85
C TYR A 95 -1.04 -5.67 7.13
N PRO A 96 -1.83 -4.59 6.89
CA PRO A 96 -1.37 -3.43 6.14
C PRO A 96 -0.15 -2.73 6.76
N ILE A 97 0.53 -1.96 5.92
CA ILE A 97 1.49 -0.96 6.36
C ILE A 97 0.78 0.38 6.47
N TYR A 98 0.71 0.92 7.68
CA TYR A 98 -0.01 2.16 7.96
C TYR A 98 0.91 3.37 7.99
N ILE A 99 0.49 4.46 7.35
CA ILE A 99 0.98 5.79 7.72
C ILE A 99 0.20 6.24 8.96
N ASP A 100 0.91 6.69 9.97
CA ASP A 100 0.36 7.09 11.27
C ASP A 100 0.38 8.61 11.39
N VAL A 101 -0.82 9.21 11.32
CA VAL A 101 -1.06 10.66 11.20
C VAL A 101 -1.69 11.18 12.49
N GLU A 102 -0.88 11.84 13.31
CA GLU A 102 -1.28 12.37 14.62
C GLU A 102 -0.87 13.83 14.86
N ASP A 103 -1.50 14.46 15.85
CA ASP A 103 -1.19 15.84 16.26
C ASP A 103 0.04 15.96 17.18
N ASP A 104 0.47 14.84 17.78
CA ASP A 104 1.56 14.83 18.76
C ASP A 104 2.88 14.35 18.15
N THR A 105 3.44 15.17 17.26
CA THR A 105 4.73 14.93 16.58
C THR A 105 5.94 15.42 17.37
N GLY A 106 5.79 15.64 18.69
CA GLY A 106 6.77 16.38 19.51
C GLY A 106 6.73 17.91 19.28
N LYS A 107 6.11 18.38 18.20
CA LYS A 107 5.73 19.78 17.96
C LYS A 107 4.20 19.84 17.85
N LYS A 108 3.54 20.22 18.95
CA LYS A 108 2.07 20.21 19.06
C LYS A 108 1.39 20.85 17.83
N TYR A 109 0.48 20.11 17.20
CA TYR A 109 -0.31 20.54 16.04
C TYR A 109 0.48 20.74 14.72
N TYR A 110 1.67 20.15 14.57
CA TYR A 110 2.49 20.36 13.37
C TYR A 110 1.75 20.07 12.06
N LEU A 111 1.20 18.86 11.89
CA LEU A 111 0.47 18.48 10.68
C LEU A 111 -0.81 19.30 10.49
N ARG A 112 -1.55 19.53 11.57
CA ARG A 112 -2.75 20.38 11.55
C ARG A 112 -2.45 21.80 11.09
N ASN A 113 -1.33 22.38 11.55
CA ASN A 113 -0.92 23.74 11.17
C ASN A 113 -0.41 23.82 9.73
N ALA A 114 0.12 22.72 9.18
CA ALA A 114 0.46 22.66 7.76
C ALA A 114 -0.79 22.70 6.85
N GLY A 115 -1.94 22.27 7.39
CA GLY A 115 -3.23 22.30 6.72
C GLY A 115 -3.55 21.01 5.96
N LYS A 116 -4.85 20.79 5.72
CA LYS A 116 -5.36 19.52 5.18
C LYS A 116 -4.74 19.12 3.84
N ASP A 117 -4.57 20.08 2.94
CA ASP A 117 -3.99 19.81 1.61
C ASP A 117 -2.55 19.29 1.76
N ALA A 118 -1.74 19.94 2.61
CA ALA A 118 -0.36 19.57 2.86
C ALA A 118 -0.23 18.15 3.43
N THR A 119 -0.96 17.85 4.51
CA THR A 119 -0.98 16.52 5.11
C THR A 119 -1.51 15.46 4.13
N THR A 120 -2.55 15.79 3.34
CA THR A 120 -3.08 14.88 2.30
C THR A 120 -2.03 14.56 1.25
N GLN A 121 -1.22 15.54 0.82
CA GLN A 121 -0.12 15.29 -0.10
C GLN A 121 0.95 14.38 0.52
N GLY A 122 1.31 14.59 1.79
CA GLY A 122 2.21 13.69 2.54
C GLY A 122 1.73 12.25 2.56
N ILE A 123 0.45 12.05 2.89
CA ILE A 123 -0.20 10.73 2.88
C ILE A 123 -0.13 10.08 1.49
N LYS A 124 -0.50 10.81 0.43
CA LYS A 124 -0.45 10.30 -0.95
C LYS A 124 0.96 9.87 -1.34
N GLY A 125 1.96 10.72 -1.07
CA GLY A 125 3.36 10.42 -1.37
C GLY A 125 3.84 9.13 -0.70
N PHE A 126 3.47 8.92 0.56
CA PHE A 126 3.80 7.70 1.29
C PHE A 126 3.08 6.46 0.74
N CYS A 127 1.74 6.53 0.67
CA CYS A 127 0.90 5.40 0.29
C CYS A 127 1.18 4.95 -1.14
N GLU A 128 1.20 5.87 -2.12
CA GLU A 128 1.49 5.52 -3.52
C GLU A 128 2.89 4.90 -3.69
N THR A 129 3.87 5.35 -2.91
CA THR A 129 5.24 4.83 -2.98
C THR A 129 5.29 3.37 -2.52
N LEU A 130 4.67 3.05 -1.39
CA LEU A 130 4.64 1.68 -0.88
C LEU A 130 3.77 0.75 -1.74
N GLU A 131 2.65 1.23 -2.30
CA GLU A 131 1.86 0.45 -3.26
C GLU A 131 2.66 0.10 -4.52
N LYS A 132 3.43 1.06 -5.07
CA LYS A 132 4.36 0.81 -6.18
C LYS A 132 5.44 -0.23 -5.83
N LEU A 133 5.79 -0.35 -4.55
CA LEU A 133 6.72 -1.35 -4.01
C LEU A 133 6.03 -2.68 -3.65
N GLY A 134 4.73 -2.83 -3.95
CA GLY A 134 3.99 -4.08 -3.75
C GLY A 134 3.42 -4.25 -2.35
N TYR A 135 3.17 -3.18 -1.61
CA TYR A 135 2.57 -3.23 -0.28
C TYR A 135 1.11 -2.79 -0.29
N TYR A 136 0.30 -3.46 0.50
CA TYR A 136 -1.04 -3.05 0.90
C TYR A 136 -0.92 -2.02 2.02
N VAL A 137 -1.41 -0.81 1.77
CA VAL A 137 -1.25 0.34 2.65
C VAL A 137 -2.57 0.81 3.25
N GLY A 138 -2.48 1.51 4.37
CA GLY A 138 -3.61 2.20 4.96
C GLY A 138 -3.19 3.45 5.71
N ILE A 139 -4.18 4.18 6.20
CA ILE A 139 -4.01 5.39 7.01
C ILE A 139 -4.51 5.07 8.40
N TYR A 140 -3.67 5.32 9.40
CA TYR A 140 -4.09 5.41 10.79
C TYR A 140 -4.23 6.88 11.19
N ALA A 141 -5.36 7.21 11.80
CA ALA A 141 -5.58 8.51 12.43
C ALA A 141 -6.80 8.44 13.37
N SER A 142 -6.92 9.42 14.27
CA SER A 142 -8.15 9.63 15.04
C SER A 142 -9.34 9.98 14.13
N ASP A 143 -10.53 9.51 14.47
CA ASP A 143 -11.77 9.78 13.70
C ASP A 143 -12.02 11.28 13.49
N ILE A 144 -11.75 12.10 14.51
CA ILE A 144 -12.03 13.53 14.49
C ILE A 144 -10.75 14.35 14.31
N SER A 145 -9.84 14.31 15.28
CA SER A 145 -8.61 15.12 15.22
C SER A 145 -7.70 14.73 14.05
N GLY A 146 -7.79 13.49 13.58
CA GLY A 146 -7.07 13.01 12.40
C GLY A 146 -7.86 13.19 11.10
N PHE A 147 -8.71 12.21 10.78
CA PHE A 147 -9.42 12.12 9.50
C PHE A 147 -10.28 13.35 9.19
N LYS A 148 -10.97 13.93 10.17
CA LYS A 148 -11.83 15.10 9.94
C LYS A 148 -11.05 16.40 9.90
N GLU A 149 -10.03 16.57 10.73
CA GLU A 149 -9.37 17.87 10.92
C GLU A 149 -8.07 18.05 10.13
N MET A 150 -7.32 16.97 9.87
CA MET A 150 -5.98 17.05 9.27
C MET A 150 -5.90 16.61 7.81
N MET A 151 -6.94 16.06 7.19
CA MET A 151 -6.85 15.59 5.80
C MET A 151 -8.14 15.79 5.01
N ASN A 152 -8.02 15.74 3.69
CA ASN A 152 -9.13 15.67 2.74
C ASN A 152 -9.44 14.20 2.46
N ILE A 153 -10.33 13.61 3.27
CA ILE A 153 -10.58 12.15 3.22
C ILE A 153 -11.10 11.66 1.86
N ASP A 154 -11.84 12.49 1.13
CA ASP A 154 -12.38 12.14 -0.20
C ASP A 154 -11.28 11.88 -1.23
N GLU A 155 -10.12 12.52 -1.06
CA GLU A 155 -8.93 12.31 -1.89
C GLU A 155 -8.16 11.03 -1.53
N LEU A 156 -8.53 10.37 -0.44
CA LEU A 156 -7.84 9.23 0.18
C LEU A 156 -8.75 8.00 0.28
N LYS A 157 -9.85 7.99 -0.48
CA LYS A 157 -10.89 6.95 -0.42
C LYS A 157 -10.39 5.54 -0.76
N ASP A 158 -9.35 5.43 -1.60
CA ASP A 158 -8.82 4.15 -2.07
C ASP A 158 -7.94 3.44 -1.04
N TYR A 159 -7.39 4.15 -0.07
CA TYR A 159 -6.55 3.57 0.99
C TYR A 159 -7.39 2.99 2.11
N ASP A 160 -6.93 1.95 2.78
CA ASP A 160 -7.66 1.46 3.95
C ASP A 160 -7.57 2.42 5.14
N LYS A 161 -8.55 2.35 6.04
CA LYS A 161 -8.59 3.18 7.25
C LYS A 161 -8.50 2.31 8.49
N TRP A 162 -7.53 2.64 9.35
CA TRP A 162 -7.46 2.21 10.73
C TRP A 162 -7.79 3.40 11.62
N VAL A 163 -9.00 3.41 12.18
CA VAL A 163 -9.55 4.61 12.82
C VAL A 163 -9.44 4.49 14.33
N ALA A 164 -8.87 5.50 14.99
CA ALA A 164 -8.90 5.59 16.45
C ALA A 164 -10.13 6.36 16.94
N ARG A 165 -10.96 5.71 17.77
CA ARG A 165 -12.02 6.37 18.54
C ARG A 165 -12.34 5.56 19.78
N TYR A 166 -12.04 6.11 20.94
CA TYR A 166 -12.14 5.35 22.18
C TYR A 166 -13.52 5.42 22.81
N GLY A 167 -13.99 4.28 23.33
CA GLY A 167 -15.26 4.16 24.07
C GLY A 167 -16.54 4.32 23.22
N LYS A 168 -16.43 4.69 21.94
CA LYS A 168 -17.54 4.76 20.99
C LYS A 168 -17.05 4.51 19.57
N LYS A 169 -17.91 3.95 18.72
CA LYS A 169 -17.59 3.67 17.31
C LYS A 169 -17.24 4.95 16.54
N PRO A 170 -16.39 4.88 15.50
CA PRO A 170 -16.24 5.91 14.48
C PRO A 170 -17.59 6.39 13.94
N GLU A 171 -17.75 7.71 13.80
CA GLU A 171 -18.94 8.34 13.24
C GLU A 171 -18.62 9.19 12.02
N TYR A 172 -17.40 9.77 11.95
CA TYR A 172 -17.00 10.56 10.79
C TYR A 172 -16.50 9.65 9.66
N VAL A 173 -15.58 8.74 9.98
CA VAL A 173 -15.15 7.69 9.05
C VAL A 173 -16.12 6.52 9.17
N THR A 174 -17.02 6.40 8.20
CA THR A 174 -18.05 5.34 8.19
C THR A 174 -17.58 4.04 7.53
N GLU A 175 -16.52 4.10 6.73
CA GLU A 175 -15.92 2.94 6.07
C GLU A 175 -14.47 2.78 6.50
N TYR A 176 -14.19 1.72 7.26
CA TYR A 176 -12.87 1.43 7.78
C TYR A 176 -12.65 -0.08 7.92
N GLY A 177 -11.42 -0.52 7.73
CA GLY A 177 -11.05 -1.93 7.86
C GLY A 177 -10.58 -2.31 9.27
N MET A 178 -10.15 -1.33 10.08
CA MET A 178 -9.73 -1.53 11.46
C MET A 178 -10.16 -0.38 12.38
N TRP A 179 -10.49 -0.70 13.63
CA TRP A 179 -10.85 0.26 14.68
C TRP A 179 -9.96 0.09 15.90
N GLN A 180 -9.27 1.14 16.32
CA GLN A 180 -8.62 1.21 17.64
C GLN A 180 -9.64 1.68 18.68
N THR A 181 -9.98 0.78 19.60
CA THR A 181 -11.12 0.89 20.53
C THR A 181 -10.76 1.54 21.86
N THR A 182 -9.50 1.47 22.27
CA THR A 182 -8.97 2.03 23.51
C THR A 182 -7.45 2.06 23.47
N SER A 183 -6.84 3.00 24.18
CA SER A 183 -5.41 3.04 24.50
C SER A 183 -5.07 2.60 25.93
N SER A 184 -6.07 2.11 26.68
CA SER A 184 -5.93 1.71 28.07
C SER A 184 -6.36 0.26 28.31
N GLY A 185 -6.23 -0.58 27.29
CA GLY A 185 -6.54 -2.01 27.37
C GLY A 185 -5.64 -2.74 28.37
N LYS A 186 -6.18 -3.83 28.94
CA LYS A 186 -5.46 -4.74 29.85
C LYS A 186 -5.54 -6.15 29.32
N VAL A 187 -4.38 -6.73 29.00
CA VAL A 187 -4.26 -8.09 28.46
C VAL A 187 -3.14 -8.80 29.18
N ASN A 188 -3.40 -10.03 29.63
CA ASN A 188 -2.37 -10.87 30.21
C ASN A 188 -1.25 -11.12 29.18
N GLY A 189 -0.02 -10.80 29.57
CA GLY A 189 1.13 -10.70 28.65
C GLY A 189 1.84 -9.34 28.71
N TYR A 190 1.18 -8.31 29.25
CA TYR A 190 1.79 -7.01 29.56
C TYR A 190 1.08 -6.34 30.73
N SER A 191 1.84 -5.78 31.68
CA SER A 191 1.28 -5.14 32.88
C SER A 191 0.81 -3.70 32.66
N GLY A 192 1.35 -3.03 31.63
CA GLY A 192 1.00 -1.67 31.26
C GLY A 192 -0.30 -1.57 30.48
N ASN A 193 -0.50 -0.45 29.79
CA ASN A 193 -1.65 -0.26 28.91
C ASN A 193 -1.32 -0.76 27.51
N LEU A 194 -2.34 -1.29 26.83
CA LEU A 194 -2.25 -1.68 25.42
C LEU A 194 -3.34 -0.98 24.62
N ASP A 195 -2.94 -0.54 23.43
CA ASP A 195 -3.86 -0.13 22.38
C ASP A 195 -4.55 -1.38 21.81
N LEU A 196 -5.89 -1.40 21.81
CA LEU A 196 -6.68 -2.58 21.41
C LEU A 196 -7.45 -2.31 20.12
N ASN A 197 -7.38 -3.27 19.20
CA ASN A 197 -7.89 -3.15 17.85
C ASN A 197 -8.88 -4.24 17.47
N GLU A 198 -9.83 -3.87 16.62
CA GLU A 198 -10.74 -4.77 15.94
C GLU A 198 -10.57 -4.61 14.43
N ALA A 199 -10.13 -5.69 13.75
CA ALA A 199 -10.09 -5.75 12.30
C ALA A 199 -11.36 -6.39 11.74
N TYR A 200 -11.97 -5.74 10.75
CA TYR A 200 -13.21 -6.15 10.10
C TYR A 200 -12.98 -6.79 8.73
N LYS A 201 -11.78 -6.60 8.16
CA LYS A 201 -11.34 -7.25 6.93
C LYS A 201 -10.43 -8.46 7.21
N ASP A 202 -10.47 -9.44 6.32
CA ASP A 202 -9.50 -10.55 6.31
C ASP A 202 -8.23 -10.13 5.56
N TYR A 203 -7.43 -9.28 6.21
CA TYR A 203 -6.18 -8.77 5.65
C TYR A 203 -5.21 -9.86 5.20
N PRO A 204 -4.96 -10.93 5.99
CA PRO A 204 -4.06 -11.99 5.57
C PRO A 204 -4.45 -12.60 4.22
N SER A 205 -5.74 -12.89 4.03
CA SER A 205 -6.24 -13.44 2.76
C SER A 205 -6.12 -12.43 1.61
N ILE A 206 -6.51 -11.16 1.82
CA ILE A 206 -6.43 -10.10 0.82
C ILE A 206 -4.98 -9.90 0.36
N ILE A 207 -4.05 -9.78 1.30
CA ILE A 207 -2.63 -9.50 1.02
C ILE A 207 -1.96 -10.68 0.33
N LYS A 208 -2.13 -11.91 0.85
CA LYS A 208 -1.46 -13.11 0.31
C LYS A 208 -1.98 -13.47 -1.07
N SER A 209 -3.30 -13.45 -1.29
CA SER A 209 -3.89 -13.77 -2.61
C SER A 209 -3.45 -12.80 -3.71
N ASN A 210 -3.13 -11.56 -3.34
CA ASN A 210 -2.61 -10.55 -4.27
C ASN A 210 -1.08 -10.54 -4.38
N GLY A 211 -0.36 -11.36 -3.59
CA GLY A 211 1.10 -11.35 -3.56
C GLY A 211 1.67 -10.00 -3.17
N LEU A 212 1.08 -9.38 -2.15
CA LEU A 212 1.51 -8.09 -1.59
C LEU A 212 2.36 -8.32 -0.33
N ASN A 213 2.97 -7.26 0.19
CA ASN A 213 3.69 -7.25 1.49
C ASN A 213 4.79 -8.31 1.60
N GLY A 214 5.59 -8.50 0.55
CA GLY A 214 6.68 -9.47 0.53
C GLY A 214 6.25 -10.92 0.28
N TYR A 215 4.96 -11.17 0.06
CA TYR A 215 4.47 -12.44 -0.49
C TYR A 215 4.62 -12.44 -2.01
N SER A 216 4.98 -13.57 -2.59
CA SER A 216 4.78 -13.82 -4.02
C SER A 216 3.32 -14.19 -4.28
N LYS A 217 2.78 -13.88 -5.47
CA LYS A 217 1.54 -14.53 -5.91
C LYS A 217 1.82 -16.03 -6.04
N ASP A 218 1.34 -16.81 -5.08
CA ASP A 218 1.44 -18.26 -5.15
C ASP A 218 0.80 -18.75 -6.44
N SER A 219 1.60 -19.37 -7.30
CA SER A 219 1.15 -20.06 -8.51
C SER A 219 0.63 -21.47 -8.20
N SER A 220 0.11 -21.71 -6.99
CA SER A 220 -0.24 -23.05 -6.55
C SER A 220 -1.10 -23.07 -5.27
N SER A 221 -2.41 -23.19 -5.46
CA SER A 221 -3.26 -24.05 -4.62
C SER A 221 -4.05 -24.99 -5.54
N SER A 222 -3.32 -25.85 -6.24
CA SER A 222 -3.87 -27.00 -6.96
C SER A 222 -4.09 -28.13 -5.96
N ASN A 223 -5.28 -28.23 -5.38
CA ASN A 223 -5.73 -29.49 -4.81
C ASN A 223 -6.31 -30.33 -5.96
N SER A 224 -5.67 -31.47 -6.19
CA SER A 224 -5.93 -32.39 -7.29
C SER A 224 -7.36 -32.94 -7.27
N HIS A 225 -8.12 -32.69 -8.33
CA HIS A 225 -9.04 -33.67 -8.92
C HIS A 225 -8.98 -33.51 -10.44
N GLN A 226 -8.53 -34.58 -11.11
CA GLN A 226 -8.48 -34.66 -12.56
C GLN A 226 -9.88 -34.76 -13.15
N ILE A 227 -10.23 -33.89 -14.11
CA ILE A 227 -10.93 -34.25 -15.35
C ILE A 227 -10.35 -33.43 -16.51
N ASN A 228 -10.20 -34.13 -17.63
CA ASN A 228 -9.52 -33.77 -18.87
C ASN A 228 -10.31 -32.78 -19.75
N THR A 229 -9.55 -32.03 -20.55
CA THR A 229 -9.87 -31.43 -21.87
C THR A 229 -11.10 -30.53 -22.01
N ASP A 230 -10.89 -29.20 -22.07
CA ASP A 230 -11.04 -28.41 -23.30
C ASP A 230 -10.50 -26.98 -23.11
N THR A 231 -9.94 -26.45 -24.18
CA THR A 231 -9.27 -25.16 -24.32
C THR A 231 -10.20 -23.95 -24.18
N THR A 232 -9.97 -23.09 -23.18
CA THR A 232 -10.03 -21.62 -23.34
C THR A 232 -9.39 -20.94 -22.12
N SER A 233 -8.27 -20.24 -22.35
CA SER A 233 -7.67 -19.36 -21.33
C SER A 233 -8.60 -18.17 -21.14
N TYR A 234 -9.44 -18.23 -20.10
CA TYR A 234 -10.24 -17.08 -19.70
C TYR A 234 -9.30 -16.03 -19.12
N GLY A 235 -9.09 -14.96 -19.87
CA GLY A 235 -8.45 -13.74 -19.39
C GLY A 235 -9.17 -13.21 -18.16
N THR A 236 -8.41 -12.75 -17.16
CA THR A 236 -8.93 -12.14 -15.93
C THR A 236 -10.06 -11.18 -16.24
N VAL A 237 -11.23 -11.32 -15.61
CA VAL A 237 -12.33 -10.35 -15.77
C VAL A 237 -12.25 -9.33 -14.65
N TYR A 238 -12.15 -8.05 -15.00
CA TYR A 238 -12.17 -6.93 -14.08
C TYR A 238 -13.57 -6.30 -14.07
N THR A 239 -14.12 -6.02 -12.89
CA THR A 239 -15.39 -5.30 -12.77
C THR A 239 -15.08 -3.83 -12.54
N VAL A 240 -15.51 -2.98 -13.48
CA VAL A 240 -15.39 -1.52 -13.43
C VAL A 240 -16.08 -1.00 -12.18
N VAL A 241 -15.40 -0.13 -11.43
CA VAL A 241 -15.97 0.58 -10.28
C VAL A 241 -16.11 2.07 -10.59
N GLU A 242 -16.83 2.81 -9.75
CA GLU A 242 -17.02 4.25 -9.92
C GLU A 242 -15.68 5.01 -9.91
N GLY A 243 -15.42 5.77 -10.97
CA GLY A 243 -14.19 6.52 -11.17
C GLY A 243 -13.12 5.80 -12.01
N ASP A 244 -13.34 4.54 -12.39
CA ASP A 244 -12.44 3.85 -13.32
C ASP A 244 -12.46 4.48 -14.72
N THR A 245 -11.30 4.41 -15.39
CA THR A 245 -11.16 4.67 -16.82
C THR A 245 -10.55 3.45 -17.50
N LEU A 246 -10.86 3.22 -18.77
CA LEU A 246 -10.29 2.08 -19.50
C LEU A 246 -8.75 2.16 -19.60
N SER A 247 -8.20 3.38 -19.61
CA SER A 247 -6.76 3.65 -19.52
C SER A 247 -6.17 3.36 -18.14
N GLY A 248 -6.86 3.70 -17.05
CA GLY A 248 -6.47 3.32 -15.70
C GLY A 248 -6.45 1.81 -15.51
N ILE A 249 -7.51 1.13 -15.98
CA ILE A 249 -7.59 -0.34 -15.95
C ILE A 249 -6.48 -0.95 -16.81
N ALA A 250 -6.29 -0.48 -18.05
CA ALA A 250 -5.24 -0.99 -18.91
C ALA A 250 -3.84 -0.83 -18.30
N SER A 251 -3.58 0.33 -17.69
CA SER A 251 -2.31 0.60 -16.99
C SER A 251 -2.11 -0.38 -15.83
N ARG A 252 -3.14 -0.62 -15.02
CA ARG A 252 -3.13 -1.58 -13.90
C ARG A 252 -2.77 -3.00 -14.35
N TYR A 253 -3.16 -3.39 -15.56
CA TYR A 253 -2.94 -4.74 -16.09
C TYR A 253 -1.79 -4.83 -17.10
N GLY A 254 -0.95 -3.80 -17.20
CA GLY A 254 0.22 -3.82 -18.09
C GLY A 254 -0.15 -3.95 -19.57
N THR A 255 -1.26 -3.35 -19.97
CA THR A 255 -1.75 -3.30 -21.35
C THR A 255 -2.09 -1.86 -21.76
N THR A 256 -2.66 -1.66 -22.95
CA THR A 256 -3.13 -0.35 -23.41
C THR A 256 -4.64 -0.31 -23.47
N TYR A 257 -5.24 0.88 -23.31
CA TYR A 257 -6.70 0.99 -23.40
C TYR A 257 -7.21 0.62 -24.79
N GLN A 258 -6.41 0.80 -25.84
CA GLN A 258 -6.76 0.41 -27.21
C GLN A 258 -6.86 -1.11 -27.31
N LYS A 259 -5.86 -1.84 -26.79
CA LYS A 259 -5.87 -3.31 -26.77
C LYS A 259 -7.00 -3.84 -25.90
N LEU A 260 -7.27 -3.16 -24.78
CA LEU A 260 -8.35 -3.52 -23.89
C LEU A 260 -9.73 -3.23 -24.52
N ALA A 261 -9.89 -2.10 -25.20
CA ALA A 261 -11.12 -1.73 -25.91
C ALA A 261 -11.42 -2.72 -27.04
N GLU A 262 -10.42 -3.01 -27.86
CA GLU A 262 -10.51 -3.99 -28.95
C GLU A 262 -10.88 -5.38 -28.43
N TYR A 263 -10.18 -5.87 -27.39
CA TYR A 263 -10.42 -7.19 -26.81
C TYR A 263 -11.82 -7.33 -26.18
N ASN A 264 -12.43 -6.21 -25.78
CA ASN A 264 -13.75 -6.18 -25.15
C ASN A 264 -14.86 -5.67 -26.08
N GLY A 265 -14.55 -5.32 -27.33
CA GLY A 265 -15.53 -4.70 -28.24
C GLY A 265 -16.08 -3.37 -27.74
N ILE A 266 -15.31 -2.59 -26.97
CA ILE A 266 -15.72 -1.28 -26.44
C ILE A 266 -15.54 -0.24 -27.54
N ALA A 267 -16.65 0.27 -28.08
CA ALA A 267 -16.64 1.24 -29.18
C ALA A 267 -16.15 2.64 -28.75
N ASP A 268 -16.47 3.07 -27.53
CA ASP A 268 -16.01 4.33 -26.95
C ASP A 268 -15.23 4.04 -25.65
N PRO A 269 -13.87 4.05 -25.69
CA PRO A 269 -13.02 3.79 -24.54
C PRO A 269 -13.23 4.71 -23.33
N ASN A 270 -13.89 5.86 -23.52
CA ASN A 270 -14.19 6.82 -22.45
C ASN A 270 -15.56 6.55 -21.78
N LYS A 271 -16.32 5.57 -22.25
CA LYS A 271 -17.65 5.21 -21.73
C LYS A 271 -17.66 3.78 -21.21
N ILE A 272 -17.05 3.61 -20.05
CA ILE A 272 -17.23 2.41 -19.22
C ILE A 272 -18.05 2.76 -17.99
N TYR A 273 -18.85 1.81 -17.51
CA TYR A 273 -19.79 2.04 -16.40
C TYR A 273 -19.46 1.19 -15.19
N PRO A 274 -19.70 1.67 -13.96
CA PRO A 274 -19.61 0.84 -12.77
C PRO A 274 -20.44 -0.44 -12.91
N GLY A 275 -19.87 -1.57 -12.51
CA GLY A 275 -20.43 -2.90 -12.70
C GLY A 275 -20.13 -3.54 -14.07
N GLN A 276 -19.62 -2.78 -15.05
CA GLN A 276 -19.25 -3.33 -16.36
C GLN A 276 -18.06 -4.29 -16.23
N GLN A 277 -18.14 -5.45 -16.87
CA GLN A 277 -17.05 -6.41 -16.90
C GLN A 277 -16.13 -6.15 -18.09
N VAL A 278 -14.84 -5.95 -17.81
CA VAL A 278 -13.77 -5.78 -18.80
C VAL A 278 -12.84 -6.97 -18.70
N LYS A 279 -12.80 -7.79 -19.75
CA LYS A 279 -11.89 -8.91 -19.91
C LYS A 279 -10.47 -8.38 -20.14
N ILE A 280 -9.54 -8.81 -19.32
CA ILE A 280 -8.14 -8.48 -19.46
C ILE A 280 -7.49 -9.58 -20.29
N PRO A 281 -6.96 -9.28 -21.49
CA PRO A 281 -6.24 -10.28 -22.26
C PRO A 281 -5.03 -10.76 -21.45
N GLY A 282 -4.95 -12.07 -21.24
CA GLY A 282 -3.85 -12.70 -20.49
C GLY A 282 -2.50 -12.26 -21.06
N SER A 283 -1.67 -11.68 -20.20
CA SER A 283 -0.34 -11.22 -20.59
C SER A 283 0.56 -12.43 -20.79
N SER A 284 0.59 -12.96 -22.01
CA SER A 284 1.61 -13.91 -22.41
C SER A 284 2.95 -13.19 -22.41
N ASN A 285 3.66 -13.24 -21.28
CA ASN A 285 5.10 -12.98 -21.20
C ASN A 285 5.84 -14.06 -22.02
N LYS A 286 5.74 -13.99 -23.35
CA LYS A 286 6.72 -14.65 -24.20
C LYS A 286 7.97 -13.78 -24.16
N GLY A 287 9.05 -14.35 -23.61
CA GLY A 287 10.38 -13.76 -23.57
C GLY A 287 10.73 -13.17 -24.93
N SER A 288 10.64 -11.84 -25.01
CA SER A 288 11.03 -11.07 -26.17
C SER A 288 12.44 -10.60 -25.90
N SER A 289 13.38 -10.87 -26.81
CA SER A 289 14.73 -10.32 -26.74
C SER A 289 14.67 -8.80 -26.59
N ALA A 290 15.48 -8.25 -25.69
CA ALA A 290 15.48 -6.81 -25.40
C ALA A 290 15.70 -6.00 -26.68
N VAL A 291 14.77 -5.10 -27.00
CA VAL A 291 14.87 -4.19 -28.15
C VAL A 291 15.33 -2.83 -27.65
N TYR A 292 16.23 -2.18 -28.38
CA TYR A 292 16.74 -0.85 -28.04
C TYR A 292 16.42 0.17 -29.13
N TYR A 293 16.20 1.42 -28.71
CA TYR A 293 15.97 2.59 -29.55
C TYR A 293 16.94 3.71 -29.16
N THR A 294 17.49 4.41 -30.15
CA THR A 294 18.33 5.59 -29.92
C THR A 294 17.45 6.84 -30.06
N VAL A 295 17.35 7.62 -28.98
CA VAL A 295 16.58 8.87 -28.91
C VAL A 295 17.06 9.83 -30.01
N VAL A 296 16.14 10.43 -30.75
CA VAL A 296 16.45 11.47 -31.75
C VAL A 296 15.87 12.82 -31.33
N THR A 297 16.34 13.91 -31.97
CA THR A 297 15.85 15.27 -31.68
C THR A 297 14.33 15.35 -31.82
N GLY A 298 13.65 15.82 -30.76
CA GLY A 298 12.19 15.97 -30.72
C GLY A 298 11.43 14.81 -30.05
N ASP A 299 12.14 13.77 -29.61
CA ASP A 299 11.58 12.67 -28.83
C ASP A 299 11.29 13.08 -27.38
N ASN A 300 10.31 12.38 -26.79
CA ASN A 300 10.10 12.30 -25.34
C ASN A 300 9.65 10.88 -25.01
N LEU A 301 9.70 10.49 -23.73
CA LEU A 301 9.36 9.13 -23.32
C LEU A 301 7.93 8.75 -23.69
N THR A 302 6.98 9.70 -23.70
CA THR A 302 5.59 9.43 -24.11
C THR A 302 5.49 9.01 -25.57
N LYS A 303 6.16 9.72 -26.48
CA LYS A 303 6.19 9.38 -27.92
C LYS A 303 6.88 8.03 -28.15
N ILE A 304 7.98 7.77 -27.45
CA ILE A 304 8.72 6.51 -27.55
C ILE A 304 7.88 5.34 -27.01
N ALA A 305 7.22 5.53 -25.86
CA ALA A 305 6.36 4.52 -25.26
C ALA A 305 5.23 4.11 -26.21
N ASN A 306 4.54 5.11 -26.77
CA ASN A 306 3.49 4.91 -27.77
C ASN A 306 4.01 4.19 -29.01
N ARG A 307 5.19 4.58 -29.51
CA ARG A 307 5.82 3.99 -30.71
C ARG A 307 6.12 2.50 -30.54
N TYR A 308 6.56 2.10 -29.36
CA TYR A 308 7.01 0.73 -29.10
C TYR A 308 5.96 -0.15 -28.40
N GLY A 309 4.76 0.39 -28.16
CA GLY A 309 3.67 -0.33 -27.50
C GLY A 309 3.98 -0.64 -26.04
N THR A 310 4.62 0.30 -25.35
CA THR A 310 4.98 0.22 -23.94
C THR A 310 4.52 1.49 -23.20
N THR A 311 4.85 1.66 -21.92
CA THR A 311 4.51 2.85 -21.14
C THR A 311 5.75 3.67 -20.78
N VAL A 312 5.59 4.96 -20.49
CA VAL A 312 6.68 5.81 -19.97
C VAL A 312 7.31 5.17 -18.73
N ASN A 313 6.47 4.62 -17.85
CA ASN A 313 6.93 3.95 -16.62
C ASN A 313 7.76 2.71 -16.92
N GLN A 314 7.37 1.92 -17.93
CA GLN A 314 8.18 0.78 -18.39
C GLN A 314 9.53 1.25 -18.94
N LEU A 315 9.55 2.31 -19.75
CA LEU A 315 10.78 2.88 -20.28
C LEU A 315 11.69 3.40 -19.16
N VAL A 316 11.13 4.09 -18.18
CA VAL A 316 11.85 4.59 -17.00
C VAL A 316 12.47 3.42 -16.24
N SER A 317 11.69 2.37 -15.98
CA SER A 317 12.11 1.17 -15.26
C SER A 317 13.20 0.41 -16.01
N TRP A 318 13.00 0.12 -17.30
CA TRP A 318 13.96 -0.63 -18.11
C TRP A 318 15.29 0.08 -18.32
N ASN A 319 15.33 1.41 -18.16
CA ASN A 319 16.49 2.23 -18.46
C ASN A 319 17.05 2.99 -17.25
N ASN A 320 16.50 2.75 -16.05
CA ASN A 320 16.88 3.45 -14.82
C ASN A 320 16.90 4.98 -14.98
N ILE A 321 15.87 5.56 -15.60
CA ILE A 321 15.80 7.01 -15.87
C ILE A 321 15.32 7.74 -14.62
N SER A 322 16.19 8.53 -13.98
CA SER A 322 15.83 9.28 -12.77
C SER A 322 14.88 10.46 -13.02
N ASN A 323 14.95 11.08 -14.20
CA ASN A 323 14.04 12.17 -14.59
C ASN A 323 13.35 11.82 -15.93
N PRO A 324 12.08 11.39 -15.91
CA PRO A 324 11.33 10.99 -17.11
C PRO A 324 11.16 12.10 -18.16
N ASN A 325 11.30 13.36 -17.75
CA ASN A 325 11.21 14.52 -18.64
C ASN A 325 12.55 14.91 -19.27
N LEU A 326 13.64 14.21 -18.91
CA LEU A 326 14.99 14.53 -19.36
C LEU A 326 15.63 13.31 -20.02
N ILE A 327 15.53 13.27 -21.35
CA ILE A 327 16.25 12.33 -22.22
C ILE A 327 17.03 13.12 -23.27
N TYR A 328 18.16 12.58 -23.72
CA TYR A 328 19.05 13.27 -24.64
C TYR A 328 19.09 12.59 -26.01
N PRO A 329 19.10 13.33 -27.14
CA PRO A 329 19.40 12.75 -28.45
C PRO A 329 20.71 11.95 -28.41
N GLY A 330 20.69 10.75 -28.97
CA GLY A 330 21.78 9.77 -28.91
C GLY A 330 21.71 8.80 -27.73
N GLN A 331 20.83 9.01 -26.75
CA GLN A 331 20.64 8.09 -25.62
C GLN A 331 20.01 6.77 -26.12
N LYS A 332 20.60 5.63 -25.76
CA LYS A 332 20.07 4.30 -26.10
C LYS A 332 19.14 3.81 -24.99
N LEU A 333 17.86 3.62 -25.33
CA LEU A 333 16.81 3.15 -24.42
C LEU A 333 16.37 1.74 -24.80
N ARG A 334 16.29 0.84 -23.82
CA ARG A 334 15.53 -0.39 -23.89
C ARG A 334 14.04 -0.07 -24.00
N VAL A 335 13.38 -0.61 -25.03
CA VAL A 335 11.98 -0.33 -25.37
C VAL A 335 11.11 -1.58 -25.46
N LYS A 336 11.69 -2.78 -25.32
CA LYS A 336 11.00 -4.07 -25.12
C LYS A 336 11.83 -5.01 -24.22
#